data_AF-A0AA88VQB2-F1
#
_entry.id   AF-A0AA88VQB2-F1
#
_cell.length_a   1.000
_cell.length_b   1.000
_cell.length_c   1.000
_cell.angle_alpha   90.00
_cell.angle_beta   90.00
_cell.angle_gamma   90.00
#
_symmetry.space_group_name_H-M   'P 1'
#
loop_
_entity.id
_entity.type
_entity.pdbx_description
1 polymer ?
#
loop_
_entity_poly.entity_id
_entity_poly.type
_entity_poly.pdbx_seq_one_letter_code
_entity_poly.pdbx_strand_id
1 'polypeptide(L)'
;MALKPATMSRCTESNMPAPDKSEGRRARTSRVTEIGRRGLLLSTVVVASQVNDSQTQLLEKYRKKSEENKAKNDKERLDSYYKRNYKDYFEFVEGSLKDKNKQLTESEKGILDWLRSNK
;
A
#
# COMPACT_ATOMS: atom_id res chain seq x y z
N MET A 1 -13.84 35.43 -46.97
CA MET A 1 -12.86 35.17 -45.88
C MET A 1 -13.28 35.97 -44.66
N ALA A 2 -13.63 35.29 -43.57
CA ALA A 2 -13.51 35.74 -42.17
C ALA A 2 -14.40 34.87 -41.26
N LEU A 3 -13.80 33.90 -40.54
CA LEU A 3 -14.36 33.35 -39.31
C LEU A 3 -13.22 33.02 -38.33
N LYS A 4 -13.11 33.91 -37.34
CA LYS A 4 -12.60 33.85 -35.95
C LYS A 4 -11.71 32.66 -35.52
N PRO A 5 -10.52 32.91 -34.93
CA PRO A 5 -9.83 31.90 -34.14
C PRO A 5 -10.54 31.69 -32.79
N ALA A 6 -10.90 30.43 -32.49
CA ALA A 6 -11.39 30.03 -31.17
C ALA A 6 -10.19 29.77 -30.25
N THR A 7 -9.98 30.69 -29.31
CA THR A 7 -9.07 30.54 -28.18
C THR A 7 -9.76 29.69 -27.11
N MET A 8 -9.24 28.51 -26.78
CA MET A 8 -9.66 27.78 -25.57
C MET A 8 -8.46 27.54 -24.64
N SER A 9 -8.45 28.42 -23.65
CA SER A 9 -7.99 28.33 -22.26
C SER A 9 -6.87 27.36 -21.88
N ARG A 10 -5.76 28.00 -21.50
CA ARG A 10 -4.57 27.50 -20.81
C ARG A 10 -4.91 26.84 -19.47
N CYS A 11 -4.21 25.74 -19.19
CA CYS A 11 -4.13 25.04 -17.91
C CYS A 11 -3.80 26.01 -16.76
N THR A 12 -4.53 25.92 -15.66
CA THR A 12 -4.14 26.52 -14.38
C THR A 12 -4.15 25.44 -13.30
N GLU A 13 -3.02 24.77 -13.18
CA GLU A 13 -2.63 24.04 -11.98
C GLU A 13 -2.01 25.05 -11.02
N SER A 14 -2.72 25.39 -9.95
CA SER A 14 -2.21 26.28 -8.92
C SER A 14 -2.40 25.64 -7.55
N ASN A 15 -1.48 24.75 -7.19
CA ASN A 15 -1.25 24.36 -5.80
C ASN A 15 -0.17 25.29 -5.24
N MET A 16 -0.56 26.40 -4.63
CA MET A 16 0.37 27.31 -3.97
C MET A 16 0.52 26.92 -2.50
N PRO A 17 1.74 26.59 -2.01
CA PRO A 17 2.00 26.53 -0.58
C PRO A 17 2.04 27.96 -0.01
N ALA A 18 1.35 28.16 1.11
CA ALA A 18 1.29 29.45 1.80
C ALA A 18 2.67 29.84 2.39
N PRO A 19 3.11 31.11 2.26
CA PRO A 19 4.34 31.58 2.90
C PRO A 19 4.12 31.88 4.39
N ASP A 20 4.98 31.30 5.21
CA ASP A 20 5.14 31.55 6.63
C ASP A 20 5.80 32.92 6.88
N LYS A 21 5.24 33.71 7.80
CA LYS A 21 5.82 34.98 8.27
C LYS A 21 5.48 35.22 9.74
N SER A 22 6.46 35.03 10.62
CA SER A 22 6.78 36.00 11.66
C SER A 22 8.16 35.74 12.27
N GLU A 23 9.01 36.77 12.26
CA GLU A 23 10.32 36.80 12.92
C GLU A 23 10.18 37.25 14.39
N GLY A 24 10.97 36.69 15.30
CA GLY A 24 11.11 37.25 16.66
C GLY A 24 11.71 36.35 17.76
N ARG A 25 13.04 36.25 17.81
CA ARG A 25 13.94 36.04 18.98
C ARG A 25 13.54 35.07 20.12
N ARG A 26 14.26 33.93 20.22
CA ARG A 26 15.18 33.58 21.34
C ARG A 26 15.75 32.17 21.15
N ALA A 27 17.06 32.03 21.31
CA ALA A 27 17.74 30.75 21.34
C ALA A 27 17.25 29.88 22.51
N ARG A 28 16.75 28.68 22.19
CA ARG A 28 16.86 27.48 23.01
C ARG A 28 17.11 26.30 22.08
N THR A 29 18.31 25.74 22.17
CA THR A 29 18.60 24.39 21.70
C THR A 29 17.74 23.41 22.49
N SER A 30 16.52 23.13 22.01
CA SER A 30 15.88 21.86 22.32
C SER A 30 16.21 20.93 21.17
N ARG A 31 17.06 19.95 21.43
CA ARG A 31 17.13 18.75 20.60
C ARG A 31 15.73 18.14 20.65
N VAL A 32 14.89 18.51 19.70
CA VAL A 32 13.69 17.74 19.39
C VAL A 32 14.26 16.41 18.95
N THR A 33 14.15 15.40 19.81
CA THR A 33 14.19 14.03 19.37
C THR A 33 13.10 13.91 18.34
N GLU A 34 13.49 14.08 17.07
CA GLU A 34 12.67 13.78 15.93
C GLU A 34 12.45 12.27 16.01
N ILE A 35 11.38 11.88 16.71
CA ILE A 35 10.87 10.52 16.69
C ILE A 35 10.18 10.39 15.34
N GLY A 36 11.01 10.30 14.30
CA GLY A 36 10.61 9.95 12.96
C GLY A 36 10.07 8.52 12.99
N ARG A 37 8.74 8.39 13.12
CA ARG A 37 7.80 7.33 12.71
C ARG A 37 8.18 5.83 12.69
N ARG A 38 9.39 5.38 13.04
CA ARG A 38 9.80 3.96 12.98
C ARG A 38 10.86 3.59 14.03
N GLY A 39 10.63 3.97 15.28
CA GLY A 39 11.43 3.52 16.42
C GLY A 39 10.59 2.71 17.39
N LEU A 40 10.07 1.55 17.00
CA LEU A 40 9.44 0.64 17.96
C LEU A 40 10.56 -0.10 18.72
N LEU A 41 11.08 0.51 19.78
CA LEU A 41 11.99 -0.15 20.70
C LEU A 41 11.17 -1.11 21.58
N LEU A 42 11.03 -2.35 21.12
CA LEU A 42 10.39 -3.44 21.88
C LEU A 42 11.36 -3.94 22.98
N SER A 43 11.54 -3.15 24.03
CA SER A 43 12.23 -3.63 25.24
C SER A 43 11.21 -4.29 26.18
N THR A 44 10.98 -5.60 25.98
CA THR A 44 10.14 -6.41 26.87
C THR A 44 10.98 -6.91 28.03
N VAL A 45 10.89 -6.24 29.19
CA VAL A 45 11.29 -6.85 30.46
C VAL A 45 10.15 -7.75 30.90
N VAL A 46 10.33 -9.07 30.79
CA VAL A 46 9.34 -10.05 31.28
C VAL A 46 9.45 -10.09 32.80
N VAL A 47 8.64 -9.28 33.48
CA VAL A 47 8.25 -9.58 34.86
C VAL A 47 7.25 -10.73 34.76
N ALA A 48 7.63 -11.91 35.24
CA ALA A 48 6.74 -13.06 35.36
C ALA A 48 5.69 -12.76 36.43
N SER A 49 4.71 -11.90 36.12
CA SER A 49 3.48 -11.85 36.87
C SER A 49 2.74 -13.17 36.62
N GLN A 50 2.24 -13.78 37.69
CA GLN A 50 1.31 -14.91 37.61
C GLN A 50 0.06 -14.44 36.83
N VAL A 51 0.11 -14.55 35.51
CA VAL A 51 -1.05 -14.40 34.66
C VAL A 51 -1.93 -15.60 34.99
N ASN A 52 -3.11 -15.35 35.57
CA ASN A 52 -4.07 -16.39 35.95
C ASN A 52 -4.26 -17.39 34.78
N ASP A 53 -4.29 -18.68 35.08
CA ASP A 53 -4.32 -19.76 34.08
C ASP A 53 -5.45 -19.63 33.03
N SER A 54 -6.54 -18.93 33.36
CA SER A 54 -7.64 -18.68 32.43
C SER A 54 -7.27 -17.71 31.29
N GLN A 55 -6.45 -16.70 31.56
CA GLN A 55 -5.99 -15.74 30.55
C GLN A 55 -4.92 -16.36 29.64
N THR A 56 -4.03 -17.18 30.21
CA THR A 56 -3.02 -17.93 29.44
C THR A 56 -3.68 -18.96 28.52
N GLN A 57 -4.73 -19.67 28.99
CA GLN A 57 -5.51 -20.59 28.17
C GLN A 57 -6.21 -19.91 26.98
N LEU A 58 -6.75 -18.70 27.16
CA LEU A 58 -7.35 -17.95 26.05
C LEU A 58 -6.29 -17.57 25.01
N LEU A 59 -5.14 -17.09 25.46
CA LEU A 59 -4.03 -16.73 24.59
C LEU A 59 -3.49 -17.95 23.82
N GLU A 60 -3.36 -19.09 24.48
CA GLU A 60 -2.90 -20.34 23.86
C GLU A 60 -3.86 -20.82 22.78
N LYS A 61 -5.18 -20.73 23.00
CA LYS A 61 -6.20 -21.04 21.98
C LYS A 61 -6.03 -20.16 20.73
N TYR A 62 -5.84 -18.85 20.89
CA TYR A 62 -5.64 -17.95 19.76
C TYR A 62 -4.31 -18.20 19.07
N ARG A 63 -3.24 -18.49 19.82
CA ARG A 63 -1.94 -18.85 19.26
C ARG A 63 -2.04 -20.10 18.39
N LYS A 64 -2.66 -21.17 18.91
CA LYS A 64 -2.91 -22.41 18.16
C LYS A 64 -3.73 -22.14 16.89
N LYS A 65 -4.81 -21.36 17.00
CA LYS A 65 -5.63 -20.96 15.85
C LYS A 65 -4.82 -20.18 14.80
N SER A 66 -3.94 -19.28 15.21
CA SER A 66 -3.08 -18.51 14.30
C SER A 66 -2.05 -19.40 13.61
N GLU A 67 -1.45 -20.35 14.33
CA GLU A 67 -0.49 -21.32 13.77
C GLU A 67 -1.16 -22.23 12.74
N GLU A 68 -2.33 -22.80 13.05
CA GLU A 68 -3.11 -23.68 12.16
C GLU A 68 -3.58 -22.95 10.89
N ASN A 69 -3.98 -21.68 11.00
CA ASN A 69 -4.51 -20.92 9.87
C ASN A 69 -3.46 -20.11 9.11
N LYS A 70 -2.19 -20.13 9.55
CA LYS A 70 -1.14 -19.27 8.99
C LYS A 70 -1.00 -19.42 7.47
N ALA A 71 -0.87 -20.65 6.99
CA ALA A 71 -0.68 -20.92 5.56
C ALA A 71 -1.88 -20.44 4.71
N LYS A 72 -3.11 -20.63 5.20
CA LYS A 72 -4.32 -20.14 4.54
C LYS A 72 -4.35 -18.62 4.51
N ASN A 73 -4.07 -17.98 5.64
CA ASN A 73 -4.10 -16.52 5.73
C ASN A 73 -2.99 -15.88 4.90
N ASP A 74 -1.78 -16.43 4.90
CA ASP A 74 -0.66 -15.94 4.09
C ASP A 74 -0.98 -16.06 2.59
N LYS A 75 -1.59 -17.16 2.16
CA LYS A 75 -2.05 -17.33 0.78
C LYS A 75 -3.10 -16.29 0.40
N GLU A 76 -4.13 -16.10 1.22
CA GLU A 76 -5.18 -15.09 0.98
C GLU A 76 -4.61 -13.67 0.96
N ARG A 77 -3.65 -13.38 1.83
CA ARG A 77 -2.95 -12.08 1.86
C ARG A 77 -2.17 -11.83 0.57
N LEU A 78 -1.43 -12.82 0.07
CA LEU A 78 -0.69 -12.70 -1.17
C LEU A 78 -1.62 -12.59 -2.38
N ASP A 79 -2.66 -13.42 -2.46
CA ASP A 79 -3.64 -13.38 -3.53
C ASP A 79 -4.34 -12.00 -3.60
N SER A 80 -4.79 -11.49 -2.46
CA SER A 80 -5.37 -10.15 -2.34
C SER A 80 -4.39 -9.05 -2.76
N TYR A 81 -3.11 -9.18 -2.38
CA TYR A 81 -2.07 -8.23 -2.75
C TYR A 81 -1.88 -8.20 -4.27
N TYR A 82 -1.74 -9.35 -4.92
CA TYR A 82 -1.55 -9.37 -6.37
C TYR A 82 -2.78 -8.87 -7.12
N LYS A 83 -3.98 -9.28 -6.69
CA LYS A 83 -5.24 -8.79 -7.24
C LYS A 83 -5.34 -7.27 -7.20
N ARG A 84 -5.15 -6.67 -6.03
CA ARG A 84 -5.34 -5.22 -5.89
C ARG A 84 -4.25 -4.39 -6.58
N ASN A 85 -3.01 -4.87 -6.59
CA ASN A 85 -1.88 -4.05 -7.08
C ASN A 85 -1.58 -4.24 -8.58
N TYR A 86 -1.90 -5.40 -9.15
CA TYR A 86 -1.53 -5.71 -10.53
C TYR A 86 -2.72 -5.88 -11.47
N LYS A 87 -3.96 -5.86 -10.98
CA LYS A 87 -5.15 -5.95 -11.84
C LYS A 87 -5.15 -4.86 -12.90
N ASP A 88 -5.06 -3.59 -12.51
CA ASP A 88 -5.11 -2.47 -13.46
C ASP A 88 -3.95 -2.49 -14.46
N TYR A 89 -2.75 -2.88 -14.00
CA TYR A 89 -1.59 -3.04 -14.88
C TYR A 89 -1.82 -4.14 -15.91
N PHE A 90 -2.31 -5.31 -15.47
CA PHE A 90 -2.59 -6.41 -16.37
C PHE A 90 -3.75 -6.11 -17.32
N GLU A 91 -4.80 -5.42 -16.87
CA GLU A 91 -5.90 -4.97 -17.73
C GLU A 91 -5.43 -3.96 -18.79
N PHE A 92 -4.52 -3.05 -18.44
CA PHE A 92 -3.87 -2.18 -19.42
C PHE A 92 -3.07 -2.97 -20.46
N VAL A 93 -2.27 -3.94 -20.00
CA VAL A 93 -1.52 -4.84 -20.88
C VAL A 93 -2.45 -5.68 -21.76
N GLU A 94 -3.58 -6.17 -21.23
CA GLU A 94 -4.63 -6.91 -21.95
C GLU A 94 -5.08 -6.16 -23.20
N GLY A 95 -5.25 -4.83 -23.10
CA GLY A 95 -5.62 -3.98 -24.23
C GLY A 95 -4.65 -4.07 -25.40
N SER A 96 -3.34 -3.99 -25.14
CA SER A 96 -2.31 -4.11 -26.17
C SER A 96 -2.17 -5.53 -26.72
N LEU A 97 -2.50 -6.55 -25.92
CA LEU A 97 -2.39 -7.96 -26.32
C LEU A 97 -3.52 -8.42 -27.24
N LYS A 98 -4.72 -7.83 -27.13
CA LYS A 98 -5.86 -8.12 -28.01
C LYS A 98 -5.58 -7.82 -29.48
N ASP A 99 -4.65 -6.91 -29.76
CA ASP A 99 -4.25 -6.61 -31.13
C ASP A 99 -3.18 -7.60 -31.66
N LYS A 100 -2.51 -8.33 -30.76
CA LYS A 100 -1.36 -9.22 -31.04
C LYS A 100 -1.70 -10.71 -31.09
N ASN A 101 -2.98 -11.06 -31.27
CA ASN A 101 -3.58 -12.41 -31.10
C ASN A 101 -2.85 -13.63 -31.71
N LYS A 102 -1.85 -13.46 -32.58
CA LYS A 102 -1.14 -14.56 -33.26
C LYS A 102 0.28 -14.86 -32.72
N GLN A 103 0.86 -14.01 -31.87
CA GLN A 103 2.26 -14.20 -31.43
C GLN A 103 2.49 -13.84 -29.95
N LEU A 104 1.64 -14.37 -29.06
CA LEU A 104 1.76 -14.15 -27.62
C LEU A 104 2.91 -14.97 -27.02
N THR A 105 3.79 -14.30 -26.30
CA THR A 105 4.82 -14.89 -25.45
C THR A 105 4.20 -15.68 -24.28
N GLU A 106 4.97 -16.57 -23.67
CA GLU A 106 4.52 -17.37 -22.53
C GLU A 106 4.00 -16.50 -21.38
N SER A 107 4.72 -15.41 -21.07
CA SER A 107 4.33 -14.43 -20.06
C SER A 107 3.01 -13.73 -20.37
N GLU A 108 2.78 -13.34 -21.63
CA GLU A 108 1.55 -12.68 -22.03
C GLU A 108 0.34 -13.62 -21.93
N LYS A 109 0.52 -14.90 -22.28
CA LYS A 109 -0.51 -15.93 -22.05
C LYS A 109 -0.83 -16.07 -20.55
N GLY A 110 0.20 -16.10 -19.70
CA GLY A 110 0.05 -16.14 -18.26
C GLY A 110 -0.74 -14.97 -17.69
N ILE A 111 -0.51 -13.75 -18.20
CA ILE A 111 -1.28 -12.55 -17.81
C ILE A 111 -2.77 -12.71 -18.20
N LEU A 112 -3.06 -13.19 -19.41
CA LEU A 112 -4.44 -13.40 -19.87
C LEU A 112 -5.15 -14.51 -19.08
N ASP A 113 -4.46 -15.58 -18.73
CA ASP A 113 -4.99 -16.62 -17.84
C ASP A 113 -5.28 -16.07 -16.44
N TRP A 114 -4.33 -15.32 -15.87
CA TRP A 114 -4.51 -14.71 -14.56
C TRP A 114 -5.70 -13.73 -14.55
N LEU A 115 -5.85 -12.87 -15.56
CA LEU A 115 -6.99 -11.96 -15.66
C LEU A 115 -8.31 -12.71 -15.77
N ARG A 116 -8.37 -13.83 -16.50
CA ARG A 116 -9.58 -14.66 -16.59
C ARG A 116 -9.97 -15.27 -15.24
N SER A 117 -9.00 -15.71 -14.45
CA SER A 117 -9.25 -16.28 -13.11
C SER A 117 -9.56 -15.23 -12.04
N ASN A 118 -9.27 -13.94 -12.29
CA ASN A 118 -9.29 -12.89 -11.28
C ASN A 118 -10.10 -11.64 -11.68
N LYS A 119 -10.94 -11.73 -12.73
CA LYS A 119 -11.75 -10.61 -13.25
C LYS A 119 -12.91 -10.25 -12.32
#